data_AF-A0A2G6G5X5-F1
#
_entry.id   AF-A0A2G6G5X5-F1
#
_cell.length_a   1.000
_cell.length_b   1.000
_cell.length_c   1.000
_cell.angle_alpha   90.00
_cell.angle_beta   90.00
_cell.angle_gamma   90.00
#
_symmetry.space_group_name_H-M   'P 1'
#
loop_
_entity.id
_entity.type
_entity.pdbx_description
1 polymer ?
#
loop_
_entity_poly.entity_id
_entity_poly.type
_entity_poly.pdbx_seq_one_letter_code
_entity_poly.pdbx_strand_id
1 'polypeptide(L)'
;MNSLMQRLSHSNRGGLTMRHLFVFVLLMALVGSGAEAESPAAADHGTPDGRQGGETMSDAFVIPDLPFTDTGNTSDNVHDYDAAACFGSPGFTAPDVVYSYTPAADEVLGIDLCGSSYNTRLYIMDGNMDIIACDDNFYFDHASSDCGPLTSRIEAVSVTGGTEYFIVVDGFLEYAGDYVLAVDRVDPSLLCHIAYPLYPPIWYDIEPPLGPGYVDLYNSGCDDESGTYPYIVANSFGTGGSLDFVGASGWTDPGVYDTDWIFCLVGPTGVCEWTMDAEQETYGFFLDFDYPNCDDVVVLDQMIVGPCEPGSMTLIESEPGGSVWIKICPTGINPPAGFFGYQYDYVAHFEGLLSGLSTESITLDKVKSLYR
;
A
#
# COMPACT_ATOMS: atom_id res chain seq x y z
N MET A 1 2.83 57.17 23.93
CA MET A 1 2.28 58.50 24.28
C MET A 1 0.76 58.43 24.19
N ASN A 2 0.07 58.61 25.33
CA ASN A 2 -1.30 59.09 25.61
C ASN A 2 -2.45 58.69 24.66
N SER A 3 -3.64 58.26 25.09
CA SER A 3 -4.42 58.58 26.30
C SER A 3 -5.52 57.49 26.45
N LEU A 4 -5.52 56.67 27.50
CA LEU A 4 -6.27 56.79 28.76
C LEU A 4 -7.82 56.89 28.67
N MET A 5 -8.46 55.89 29.31
CA MET A 5 -9.66 55.97 30.19
C MET A 5 -11.02 56.36 29.54
N GLN A 6 -12.20 55.85 29.90
CA GLN A 6 -12.70 55.08 31.05
C GLN A 6 -14.18 54.69 30.80
N ARG A 7 -14.64 53.57 31.38
CA ARG A 7 -15.92 53.31 32.11
C ARG A 7 -16.71 52.07 31.69
N LEU A 8 -16.76 51.16 32.67
CA LEU A 8 -17.70 50.04 32.88
C LEU A 8 -19.11 50.56 33.22
N SER A 9 -20.19 49.86 32.84
CA SER A 9 -20.80 48.76 33.62
C SER A 9 -22.21 48.43 33.13
N HIS A 10 -22.55 47.14 33.22
CA HIS A 10 -23.85 46.51 32.94
C HIS A 10 -25.09 47.17 33.58
N SER A 11 -26.26 46.99 32.93
CA SER A 11 -27.38 46.18 33.48
C SER A 11 -28.67 46.34 32.65
N ASN A 12 -29.35 45.20 32.40
CA ASN A 12 -30.78 44.93 32.66
C ASN A 12 -31.59 44.21 31.56
N ARG A 13 -32.33 43.22 32.06
CA ARG A 13 -33.30 42.31 31.44
C ARG A 13 -34.64 43.00 31.11
N GLY A 14 -35.38 42.44 30.15
CA GLY A 14 -36.75 41.94 30.39
C GLY A 14 -37.94 42.60 29.65
N GLY A 15 -38.81 41.75 29.05
CA GLY A 15 -40.24 42.00 28.72
C GLY A 15 -40.69 41.41 27.36
N LEU A 16 -41.32 40.22 27.27
CA LEU A 16 -42.79 39.92 27.22
C LEU A 16 -43.52 40.48 25.96
N THR A 17 -44.37 39.84 25.14
CA THR A 17 -45.30 38.66 25.16
C THR A 17 -45.72 38.34 23.69
N MET A 18 -46.26 37.15 23.34
CA MET A 18 -47.71 36.85 23.13
C MET A 18 -47.82 35.53 22.28
N ARG A 19 -48.82 34.64 22.27
CA ARG A 19 -49.80 34.03 23.20
C ARG A 19 -50.65 33.03 22.35
N HIS A 20 -51.00 31.85 22.90
CA HIS A 20 -52.01 30.83 22.44
C HIS A 20 -51.57 29.82 21.35
N LEU A 21 -51.95 28.52 21.28
CA LEU A 21 -52.90 27.59 21.96
C LEU A 21 -52.54 26.15 21.45
N PHE A 22 -52.38 25.07 22.23
CA PHE A 22 -53.41 24.05 22.59
C PHE A 22 -52.72 22.97 23.47
N VAL A 23 -53.05 22.86 24.77
CA VAL A 23 -53.92 21.85 25.45
C VAL A 23 -53.30 20.46 25.65
N PHE A 24 -53.13 20.15 26.94
CA PHE A 24 -52.64 18.92 27.59
C PHE A 24 -53.82 17.99 27.98
N VAL A 25 -53.46 16.82 28.58
CA VAL A 25 -54.20 15.96 29.54
C VAL A 25 -54.57 14.57 28.94
N LEU A 26 -54.19 13.39 29.49
CA LEU A 26 -54.44 12.86 30.86
C LEU A 26 -53.61 11.57 31.22
N LEU A 27 -53.19 11.51 32.49
CA LEU A 27 -52.95 10.41 33.47
C LEU A 27 -52.15 9.12 33.19
N MET A 28 -51.21 8.89 34.13
CA MET A 28 -50.75 7.60 34.66
C MET A 28 -51.87 6.77 35.30
N ALA A 29 -51.80 5.44 35.14
CA ALA A 29 -52.26 4.45 36.13
C ALA A 29 -51.31 3.24 36.13
N LEU A 30 -50.84 2.84 37.32
CA LEU A 30 -50.12 1.59 37.59
C LEU A 30 -51.07 0.38 37.54
N VAL A 31 -50.54 -0.80 37.16
CA VAL A 31 -50.40 -2.04 37.99
C VAL A 31 -50.18 -3.26 37.07
N GLY A 32 -49.03 -3.91 37.26
CA GLY A 32 -48.81 -5.36 37.32
C GLY A 32 -49.33 -6.29 36.23
N SER A 33 -48.40 -6.86 35.46
CA SER A 33 -48.31 -8.31 35.28
C SER A 33 -46.84 -8.67 35.06
N GLY A 34 -46.37 -9.70 35.78
CA GLY A 34 -45.00 -10.17 35.66
C GLY A 34 -44.78 -10.80 34.29
N ALA A 35 -43.73 -10.37 33.62
CA ALA A 35 -43.05 -11.18 32.63
C ALA A 35 -41.72 -11.59 33.29
N GLU A 36 -41.54 -12.89 33.48
CA GLU A 36 -40.24 -13.45 33.79
C GLU A 36 -39.24 -12.95 32.74
N ALA A 37 -38.12 -12.41 33.20
CA ALA A 37 -37.00 -12.14 32.33
C ALA A 37 -36.47 -13.51 31.86
N GLU A 38 -36.90 -13.95 30.68
CA GLU A 38 -36.13 -14.93 29.93
C GLU A 38 -34.76 -14.30 29.67
N SER A 39 -33.72 -14.98 30.14
CA SER A 39 -32.36 -14.79 29.65
C SER A 39 -32.41 -14.68 28.13
N PRO A 40 -31.66 -13.78 27.47
CA PRO A 40 -31.51 -13.88 26.03
C PRO A 40 -30.98 -15.30 25.77
N ALA A 41 -31.81 -16.09 25.09
CA ALA A 41 -31.38 -17.37 24.58
C ALA A 41 -30.12 -17.08 23.75
N ALA A 42 -29.07 -17.86 23.99
CA ALA A 42 -27.98 -17.96 23.02
C ALA A 42 -28.65 -18.14 21.65
N ALA A 43 -28.33 -17.24 20.72
CA ALA A 43 -28.78 -17.39 19.35
C ALA A 43 -28.36 -18.80 18.92
N ASP A 44 -29.35 -19.58 18.50
CA ASP A 44 -29.15 -20.87 17.89
C ASP A 44 -28.16 -20.64 16.74
N HIS A 45 -26.94 -21.17 16.88
CA HIS A 45 -25.94 -21.18 15.82
C HIS A 45 -26.65 -21.65 14.57
N GLY A 46 -26.60 -20.85 13.50
CA GLY A 46 -27.26 -21.19 12.25
C GLY A 46 -26.96 -22.65 11.94
N THR A 47 -28.00 -23.50 11.99
CA THR A 47 -27.84 -24.90 11.58
C THR A 47 -27.26 -24.85 10.17
N PRO A 48 -26.07 -25.42 9.92
CA PRO A 48 -25.46 -25.40 8.60
C PRO A 48 -26.49 -25.90 7.59
N ASP A 49 -26.95 -25.02 6.71
CA ASP A 49 -28.09 -25.33 5.83
C ASP A 49 -27.70 -26.30 4.69
N GLY A 50 -26.43 -26.72 4.68
CA GLY A 50 -25.81 -27.55 3.66
C GLY A 50 -24.94 -26.78 2.66
N ARG A 51 -24.59 -25.52 2.93
CA ARG A 51 -23.66 -24.70 2.12
C ARG A 51 -22.29 -24.49 2.78
N GLN A 52 -21.33 -24.14 1.94
CA GLN A 52 -19.92 -24.54 2.02
C GLN A 52 -19.00 -23.65 2.87
N GLY A 53 -17.91 -24.24 3.36
CA GLY A 53 -16.95 -23.63 4.28
C GLY A 53 -17.17 -24.02 5.76
N GLY A 54 -16.30 -23.54 6.65
CA GLY A 54 -16.49 -23.60 8.11
C GLY A 54 -16.87 -22.24 8.70
N GLU A 55 -17.43 -22.21 9.90
CA GLU A 55 -17.80 -20.96 10.60
C GLU A 55 -16.57 -20.31 11.24
N THR A 56 -15.74 -21.11 11.89
CA THR A 56 -14.56 -20.67 12.65
C THR A 56 -13.32 -21.43 12.18
N MET A 57 -12.14 -21.01 12.62
CA MET A 57 -10.89 -21.79 12.46
C MET A 57 -11.00 -23.22 13.01
N SER A 58 -11.86 -23.46 14.01
CA SER A 58 -11.95 -24.78 14.66
C SER A 58 -12.74 -25.81 13.85
N ASP A 59 -13.62 -25.35 12.97
CA ASP A 59 -14.45 -26.15 12.08
C ASP A 59 -14.28 -25.75 10.60
N ALA A 60 -13.18 -25.05 10.30
CA ALA A 60 -12.79 -24.63 8.97
C ALA A 60 -12.86 -25.79 7.98
N PHE A 61 -13.33 -25.49 6.77
CA PHE A 61 -13.35 -26.49 5.71
C PHE A 61 -11.93 -26.76 5.22
N VAL A 62 -11.45 -27.98 5.40
CA VAL A 62 -10.11 -28.38 4.97
C VAL A 62 -10.06 -28.48 3.44
N ILE A 63 -9.26 -27.62 2.82
CA ILE A 63 -8.90 -27.74 1.40
C ILE A 63 -7.97 -28.95 1.23
N PRO A 64 -8.41 -29.99 0.50
CA PRO A 64 -7.66 -31.25 0.47
C PRO A 64 -6.41 -31.17 -0.39
N ASP A 65 -6.48 -30.45 -1.51
CA ASP A 65 -5.42 -30.31 -2.51
C ASP A 65 -5.67 -29.06 -3.36
N LEU A 66 -4.60 -28.51 -3.96
CA LEU A 66 -4.67 -27.45 -4.95
C LEU A 66 -4.44 -27.98 -6.38
N PRO A 67 -5.16 -27.46 -7.39
CA PRO A 67 -6.09 -26.34 -7.32
C PRO A 67 -7.44 -26.69 -6.67
N PHE A 68 -8.07 -25.73 -6.01
CA PHE A 68 -9.35 -25.89 -5.32
C PHE A 68 -10.32 -24.78 -5.70
N THR A 69 -11.59 -25.14 -5.88
CA THR A 69 -12.66 -24.17 -6.10
C THR A 69 -13.87 -24.54 -5.27
N ASP A 70 -14.55 -23.55 -4.72
CA ASP A 70 -15.84 -23.70 -4.07
C ASP A 70 -16.75 -22.52 -4.37
N THR A 71 -18.02 -22.65 -4.01
CA THR A 71 -19.00 -21.55 -4.02
C THR A 71 -19.75 -21.62 -2.73
N GLY A 72 -20.08 -20.50 -2.10
CA GLY A 72 -20.91 -20.53 -0.88
C GLY A 72 -21.69 -19.24 -0.73
N ASN A 73 -22.23 -19.03 0.47
CA ASN A 73 -22.87 -17.78 0.86
C ASN A 73 -22.38 -17.44 2.26
N THR A 74 -22.07 -16.17 2.53
CA THR A 74 -21.65 -15.73 3.88
C THR A 74 -22.84 -15.30 4.75
N SER A 75 -24.01 -15.05 4.17
CA SER A 75 -25.15 -14.42 4.87
C SER A 75 -25.78 -15.28 5.98
N ASP A 76 -25.46 -16.56 6.04
CA ASP A 76 -25.91 -17.50 7.07
C ASP A 76 -24.86 -17.80 8.15
N ASN A 77 -23.70 -17.14 8.07
CA ASN A 77 -22.61 -17.21 9.06
C ASN A 77 -22.69 -16.07 10.08
N VAL A 78 -21.85 -16.15 11.12
CA VAL A 78 -21.59 -15.07 12.07
C VAL A 78 -20.31 -14.33 11.69
N HIS A 79 -20.19 -13.09 12.15
CA HIS A 79 -18.93 -12.36 12.11
C HIS A 79 -18.04 -12.79 13.28
N ASP A 80 -16.94 -13.49 12.98
CA ASP A 80 -16.00 -14.03 13.96
C ASP A 80 -14.64 -13.32 13.95
N TYR A 81 -14.22 -12.78 12.80
CA TYR A 81 -12.86 -12.23 12.62
C TYR A 81 -12.87 -10.81 12.02
N ASP A 82 -12.12 -9.90 12.65
CA ASP A 82 -11.91 -8.53 12.13
C ASP A 82 -10.45 -8.33 11.69
N ALA A 83 -10.25 -8.21 10.38
CA ALA A 83 -8.94 -8.02 9.76
C ALA A 83 -8.41 -6.57 9.83
N ALA A 84 -8.70 -5.85 10.92
CA ALA A 84 -8.39 -4.42 11.09
C ALA A 84 -6.93 -4.06 10.80
N ALA A 85 -5.97 -4.93 11.18
CA ALA A 85 -4.55 -4.71 10.96
C ALA A 85 -4.18 -4.64 9.47
N CYS A 86 -4.95 -5.32 8.62
CA CYS A 86 -4.65 -5.40 7.19
C CYS A 86 -5.32 -4.27 6.39
N PHE A 87 -6.51 -3.83 6.83
CA PHE A 87 -7.30 -2.83 6.11
C PHE A 87 -7.29 -1.44 6.76
N GLY A 88 -6.54 -1.27 7.86
CA GLY A 88 -6.42 0.00 8.59
C GLY A 88 -7.71 0.50 9.23
N SER A 89 -8.78 -0.32 9.25
CA SER A 89 -10.13 0.08 9.68
C SER A 89 -10.78 -1.05 10.51
N PRO A 90 -10.95 -0.87 11.84
CA PRO A 90 -11.63 -1.85 12.68
C PRO A 90 -13.14 -1.68 12.73
N GLY A 91 -13.84 -2.72 13.20
CA GLY A 91 -15.24 -2.66 13.61
C GLY A 91 -16.26 -2.92 12.49
N PHE A 92 -15.83 -3.55 11.39
CA PHE A 92 -16.76 -4.14 10.43
C PHE A 92 -17.38 -5.40 11.03
N THR A 93 -18.56 -5.78 10.54
CA THR A 93 -19.37 -6.85 11.16
C THR A 93 -20.00 -7.76 10.11
N ALA A 94 -19.37 -7.86 8.94
CA ALA A 94 -19.81 -8.77 7.90
C ALA A 94 -19.59 -10.22 8.37
N PRO A 95 -20.56 -11.11 8.13
CA PRO A 95 -20.37 -12.55 8.31
C PRO A 95 -19.21 -13.10 7.49
N ASP A 96 -18.51 -14.08 8.03
CA ASP A 96 -17.33 -14.67 7.40
C ASP A 96 -17.38 -16.20 7.29
N VAL A 97 -16.62 -16.74 6.33
CA VAL A 97 -16.49 -18.18 6.09
C VAL A 97 -15.02 -18.56 6.07
N VAL A 98 -14.68 -19.67 6.74
CA VAL A 98 -13.29 -20.10 6.95
C VAL A 98 -12.98 -21.42 6.24
N TYR A 99 -11.89 -21.40 5.49
CA TYR A 99 -11.24 -22.58 4.93
C TYR A 99 -9.87 -22.76 5.60
N SER A 100 -9.40 -24.00 5.75
CA SER A 100 -8.03 -24.27 6.19
C SER A 100 -7.23 -25.00 5.11
N TYR A 101 -5.94 -24.69 5.04
CA TYR A 101 -5.02 -25.31 4.11
C TYR A 101 -3.65 -25.54 4.77
N THR A 102 -3.10 -26.73 4.60
CA THR A 102 -1.75 -27.08 5.07
C THR A 102 -0.91 -27.53 3.88
N PRO A 103 -0.03 -26.67 3.32
CA PRO A 103 0.80 -27.03 2.19
C PRO A 103 1.81 -28.13 2.58
N ALA A 104 2.14 -29.01 1.65
CA ALA A 104 3.10 -30.09 1.89
C ALA A 104 4.57 -29.64 1.83
N ALA A 105 4.84 -28.51 1.20
CA ALA A 105 6.14 -27.87 1.05
C ALA A 105 5.95 -26.35 0.95
N ASP A 106 7.04 -25.58 1.04
CA ASP A 106 6.97 -24.13 0.83
C ASP A 106 6.46 -23.84 -0.60
N GLU A 107 5.42 -23.01 -0.70
CA GLU A 107 4.80 -22.65 -1.97
C GLU A 107 4.17 -21.25 -1.91
N VAL A 108 3.74 -20.72 -3.05
CA VAL A 108 3.03 -19.45 -3.15
C VAL A 108 1.61 -19.71 -3.61
N LEU A 109 0.64 -19.12 -2.92
CA LEU A 109 -0.77 -19.25 -3.24
C LEU A 109 -1.29 -18.00 -3.95
N GLY A 110 -2.20 -18.23 -4.89
CA GLY A 110 -3.10 -17.22 -5.44
C GLY A 110 -4.53 -17.57 -5.03
N ILE A 111 -5.27 -16.58 -4.55
CA ILE A 111 -6.64 -16.77 -4.07
C ILE A 111 -7.53 -15.71 -4.69
N ASP A 112 -8.63 -16.13 -5.31
CA ASP A 112 -9.45 -15.26 -6.12
C ASP A 112 -10.94 -15.43 -5.76
N LEU A 113 -11.63 -14.31 -5.54
CA LEU A 113 -13.07 -14.26 -5.33
C LEU A 113 -13.85 -13.78 -6.56
N CYS A 114 -13.21 -13.75 -7.72
CA CYS A 114 -13.81 -13.40 -9.01
C CYS A 114 -15.12 -14.16 -9.26
N GLY A 115 -16.20 -13.40 -9.49
CA GLY A 115 -17.55 -13.91 -9.72
C GLY A 115 -18.46 -13.85 -8.49
N SER A 116 -17.94 -13.41 -7.34
CA SER A 116 -18.74 -13.18 -6.13
C SER A 116 -19.75 -12.04 -6.31
N SER A 117 -20.87 -12.09 -5.57
CA SER A 117 -22.03 -11.23 -5.80
C SER A 117 -22.08 -9.97 -4.92
N TYR A 118 -21.03 -9.69 -4.14
CA TYR A 118 -20.98 -8.63 -3.14
C TYR A 118 -19.57 -8.04 -3.03
N ASN A 119 -19.45 -6.94 -2.27
CA ASN A 119 -18.15 -6.33 -1.96
C ASN A 119 -17.44 -7.21 -0.92
N THR A 120 -16.50 -8.02 -1.39
CA THR A 120 -15.82 -9.03 -0.57
C THR A 120 -14.64 -8.43 0.18
N ARG A 121 -14.20 -9.12 1.22
CA ARG A 121 -12.86 -9.01 1.79
C ARG A 121 -12.27 -10.41 1.82
N LEU A 122 -10.99 -10.51 1.55
CA LEU A 122 -10.26 -11.76 1.55
C LEU A 122 -9.00 -11.58 2.39
N TYR A 123 -8.73 -12.50 3.30
CA TYR A 123 -7.49 -12.50 4.06
C TYR A 123 -7.07 -13.89 4.48
N ILE A 124 -5.78 -14.04 4.79
CA ILE A 124 -5.17 -15.28 5.23
C ILE A 124 -4.53 -15.06 6.60
N MET A 125 -4.80 -15.97 7.52
CA MET A 125 -4.22 -16.00 8.86
C MET A 125 -3.41 -17.27 9.08
N ASP A 126 -2.42 -17.19 9.97
CA ASP A 126 -1.75 -18.38 10.51
C ASP A 126 -2.49 -18.94 11.74
N GLY A 127 -1.96 -20.02 12.34
CA GLY A 127 -2.53 -20.63 13.55
C GLY A 127 -2.49 -19.75 14.81
N ASN A 128 -1.79 -18.61 14.79
CA ASN A 128 -1.78 -17.62 15.87
C ASN A 128 -2.77 -16.47 15.63
N MET A 129 -3.52 -16.50 14.51
CA MET A 129 -4.38 -15.43 14.02
C MET A 129 -3.59 -14.19 13.55
N ASP A 130 -2.31 -14.35 13.22
CA ASP A 130 -1.56 -13.29 12.55
C ASP A 130 -1.95 -13.26 11.07
N ILE A 131 -2.36 -12.10 10.57
CA ILE A 131 -2.74 -11.92 9.16
C ILE A 131 -1.48 -11.81 8.31
N ILE A 132 -1.38 -12.66 7.29
CA ILE A 132 -0.21 -12.76 6.41
C ILE A 132 -0.48 -12.33 4.97
N ALA A 133 -1.73 -12.05 4.60
CA ALA A 133 -2.13 -11.47 3.32
C ALA A 133 -3.59 -11.01 3.40
N CYS A 134 -3.94 -9.95 2.68
CA CYS A 134 -5.33 -9.57 2.46
C CYS A 134 -5.53 -8.73 1.20
N ASP A 135 -6.77 -8.66 0.74
CA ASP A 135 -7.26 -7.73 -0.26
C ASP A 135 -8.76 -7.52 -0.08
N ASP A 136 -9.29 -6.35 -0.45
CA ASP A 136 -10.74 -6.09 -0.44
C ASP A 136 -11.31 -5.63 -1.78
N ASN A 137 -10.50 -5.16 -2.73
CA ASN A 137 -11.02 -4.48 -3.92
C ASN A 137 -10.16 -4.68 -5.17
N PHE A 138 -9.56 -5.86 -5.36
CA PHE A 138 -8.78 -6.15 -6.58
C PHE A 138 -9.52 -5.77 -7.87
N TYR A 139 -10.79 -6.17 -7.99
CA TYR A 139 -11.64 -5.86 -9.14
C TYR A 139 -12.45 -4.57 -8.94
N PHE A 140 -11.79 -3.43 -8.77
CA PHE A 140 -12.44 -2.16 -8.45
C PHE A 140 -13.30 -1.56 -9.57
N ASP A 141 -13.03 -1.87 -10.85
CA ASP A 141 -13.74 -1.27 -11.99
C ASP A 141 -14.97 -2.09 -12.44
N HIS A 142 -16.14 -1.46 -12.33
CA HIS A 142 -17.43 -1.99 -12.78
C HIS A 142 -17.54 -2.28 -14.29
N ALA A 143 -16.66 -1.72 -15.12
CA ALA A 143 -16.85 -1.71 -16.58
C ALA A 143 -16.07 -2.80 -17.34
N SER A 144 -15.11 -3.48 -16.70
CA SER A 144 -14.11 -4.29 -17.43
C SER A 144 -13.92 -5.73 -16.93
N SER A 145 -14.39 -6.10 -15.73
CA SER A 145 -14.19 -7.46 -15.22
C SER A 145 -15.47 -8.31 -15.31
N ASP A 146 -15.34 -9.53 -15.85
CA ASP A 146 -16.36 -10.58 -15.72
C ASP A 146 -16.48 -11.11 -14.26
N CYS A 147 -15.68 -10.55 -13.35
CA CYS A 147 -15.54 -10.95 -11.95
C CYS A 147 -16.53 -10.27 -10.99
N GLY A 148 -17.27 -9.26 -11.47
CA GLY A 148 -18.09 -8.44 -10.59
C GLY A 148 -17.26 -7.36 -9.87
N PRO A 149 -17.86 -6.20 -9.61
CA PRO A 149 -17.14 -5.08 -9.03
C PRO A 149 -16.85 -5.31 -7.54
N LEU A 150 -15.72 -4.78 -7.08
CA LEU A 150 -15.31 -4.80 -5.67
C LEU A 150 -15.15 -6.22 -5.12
N THR A 151 -14.73 -7.15 -5.98
CA THR A 151 -14.34 -8.50 -5.56
C THR A 151 -12.83 -8.55 -5.32
N SER A 152 -12.42 -9.40 -4.37
CA SER A 152 -11.07 -9.40 -3.83
C SER A 152 -10.21 -10.53 -4.40
N ARG A 153 -8.90 -10.32 -4.42
CA ARG A 153 -7.92 -11.33 -4.85
C ARG A 153 -6.57 -11.10 -4.18
N ILE A 154 -5.98 -12.18 -3.68
CA ILE A 154 -4.59 -12.24 -3.25
C ILE A 154 -3.80 -12.89 -4.38
N GLU A 155 -2.97 -12.13 -5.08
CA GLU A 155 -2.22 -12.65 -6.23
C GLU A 155 -1.08 -13.57 -5.85
N ALA A 156 -0.48 -13.31 -4.68
CA ALA A 156 0.66 -14.05 -4.17
C ALA A 156 0.75 -13.96 -2.65
N VAL A 157 0.87 -15.10 -2.00
CA VAL A 157 1.23 -15.20 -0.58
C VAL A 157 2.11 -16.42 -0.36
N SER A 158 3.26 -16.22 0.27
CA SER A 158 4.18 -17.31 0.60
C SER A 158 3.68 -18.06 1.83
N VAL A 159 3.54 -19.38 1.72
CA VAL A 159 3.12 -20.28 2.79
C VAL A 159 4.18 -21.35 3.03
N THR A 160 4.41 -21.70 4.29
CA THR A 160 5.45 -22.66 4.71
C THR A 160 4.88 -24.07 4.79
N GLY A 161 5.62 -25.05 4.25
CA GLY A 161 5.25 -26.46 4.30
C GLY A 161 5.02 -26.97 5.72
N GLY A 162 3.88 -27.62 5.94
CA GLY A 162 3.48 -28.21 7.23
C GLY A 162 2.88 -27.23 8.24
N THR A 163 2.74 -25.95 7.89
CA THR A 163 2.03 -24.95 8.69
C THR A 163 0.58 -24.85 8.22
N GLU A 164 -0.38 -24.84 9.14
CA GLU A 164 -1.79 -24.64 8.79
C GLU A 164 -2.11 -23.14 8.66
N TYR A 165 -2.76 -22.77 7.57
CA TYR A 165 -3.23 -21.44 7.26
C TYR A 165 -4.74 -21.43 7.08
N PHE A 166 -5.37 -20.28 7.37
CA PHE A 166 -6.81 -20.09 7.32
C PHE A 166 -7.13 -18.99 6.33
N ILE A 167 -7.92 -19.34 5.32
CA ILE A 167 -8.40 -18.41 4.28
C ILE A 167 -9.81 -17.99 4.69
N VAL A 168 -10.01 -16.71 4.89
CA VAL A 168 -11.29 -16.15 5.33
C VAL A 168 -11.91 -15.32 4.21
N VAL A 169 -13.13 -15.71 3.85
CA VAL A 169 -13.99 -15.00 2.91
C VAL A 169 -14.98 -14.18 3.73
N ASP A 170 -14.90 -12.86 3.61
CA ASP A 170 -15.64 -11.88 4.41
C ASP A 170 -16.21 -10.80 3.47
N GLY A 171 -16.83 -9.76 4.02
CA GLY A 171 -17.36 -8.62 3.28
C GLY A 171 -16.93 -7.27 3.82
N PHE A 172 -16.98 -6.27 2.96
CA PHE A 172 -16.77 -4.88 3.36
C PHE A 172 -17.96 -4.39 4.20
N LEU A 173 -17.69 -3.69 5.31
CA LEU A 173 -18.71 -3.22 6.26
C LEU A 173 -19.60 -4.35 6.82
N GLU A 174 -20.83 -4.47 6.32
CA GLU A 174 -21.81 -5.50 6.67
C GLU A 174 -22.29 -6.32 5.46
N TYR A 175 -21.61 -6.17 4.31
CA TYR A 175 -22.02 -6.85 3.08
C TYR A 175 -21.76 -8.36 3.18
N ALA A 176 -22.74 -9.14 2.72
CA ALA A 176 -22.66 -10.58 2.62
C ALA A 176 -23.39 -11.04 1.35
N GLY A 177 -23.07 -12.23 0.87
CA GLY A 177 -23.69 -12.75 -0.34
C GLY A 177 -23.09 -14.05 -0.83
N ASP A 178 -23.46 -14.43 -2.06
CA ASP A 178 -22.89 -15.59 -2.72
C ASP A 178 -21.44 -15.29 -3.12
N TYR A 179 -20.52 -16.19 -2.79
CA TYR A 179 -19.12 -16.09 -3.21
C TYR A 179 -18.73 -17.25 -4.13
N VAL A 180 -17.73 -17.00 -4.96
CA VAL A 180 -16.96 -18.01 -5.68
C VAL A 180 -15.54 -17.93 -5.13
N LEU A 181 -14.96 -19.06 -4.73
CA LEU A 181 -13.60 -19.14 -4.23
C LEU A 181 -12.77 -19.99 -5.20
N ALA A 182 -11.61 -19.47 -5.61
CA ALA A 182 -10.56 -20.24 -6.27
C ALA A 182 -9.26 -20.10 -5.48
N VAL A 183 -8.57 -21.22 -5.26
CA VAL A 183 -7.27 -21.29 -4.59
C VAL A 183 -6.34 -22.11 -5.47
N ASP A 184 -5.23 -21.51 -5.87
CA ASP A 184 -4.28 -22.08 -6.82
C ASP A 184 -2.85 -21.95 -6.30
N ARG A 185 -1.98 -22.85 -6.76
CA ARG A 185 -0.54 -22.62 -6.66
C ARG A 185 -0.14 -21.60 -7.72
N VAL A 186 0.54 -20.56 -7.29
CA VAL A 186 1.17 -19.61 -8.19
C VAL A 186 2.63 -20.01 -8.34
N ASP A 187 3.06 -20.14 -9.60
CA ASP A 187 4.48 -20.21 -9.89
C ASP A 187 5.07 -18.82 -9.64
N PRO A 188 5.97 -18.63 -8.66
CA PRO A 188 6.53 -17.33 -8.35
C PRO A 188 7.28 -16.72 -9.55
N SER A 189 7.71 -17.54 -10.52
CA SER A 189 8.31 -17.05 -11.76
C SER A 189 7.33 -16.46 -12.76
N LEU A 190 6.02 -16.63 -12.52
CA LEU A 190 4.94 -15.96 -13.27
C LEU A 190 4.46 -14.68 -12.58
N LEU A 191 4.86 -14.44 -11.32
CA LEU A 191 4.72 -13.13 -10.72
C LEU A 191 5.70 -12.19 -11.39
N CYS A 192 5.33 -10.92 -11.47
CA CYS A 192 6.26 -9.93 -11.90
C CYS A 192 7.38 -9.82 -10.84
N HIS A 193 8.51 -10.46 -11.13
CA HIS A 193 9.71 -10.42 -10.31
C HIS A 193 10.87 -9.94 -11.16
N ILE A 194 11.50 -8.84 -10.76
CA ILE A 194 12.59 -8.25 -11.52
C ILE A 194 13.85 -9.10 -11.38
N ALA A 195 14.15 -9.87 -12.43
CA ALA A 195 15.37 -10.64 -12.51
C ALA A 195 16.53 -9.76 -12.99
N TYR A 196 17.39 -9.30 -12.07
CA TYR A 196 18.62 -8.59 -12.45
C TYR A 196 19.80 -9.56 -12.60
N PRO A 197 20.69 -9.34 -13.59
CA PRO A 197 21.87 -10.17 -13.77
C PRO A 197 22.81 -10.01 -12.57
N LEU A 198 23.15 -11.08 -11.85
CA LEU A 198 24.05 -11.05 -10.68
C LEU A 198 25.52 -10.65 -10.96
N TYR A 199 25.81 -10.02 -12.10
CA TYR A 199 27.17 -9.69 -12.55
C TYR A 199 27.46 -8.19 -12.47
N PRO A 200 28.51 -7.77 -11.73
CA PRO A 200 28.81 -6.37 -11.43
C PRO A 200 29.42 -5.57 -12.60
N PRO A 201 29.44 -4.21 -12.51
CA PRO A 201 29.04 -3.40 -11.35
C PRO A 201 27.56 -2.99 -11.38
N ILE A 202 26.75 -3.63 -10.52
CA ILE A 202 25.39 -3.21 -10.19
C ILE A 202 25.45 -2.53 -8.83
N TRP A 203 24.78 -1.40 -8.72
CA TRP A 203 24.62 -0.69 -7.46
C TRP A 203 23.24 -0.96 -6.89
N TYR A 204 23.22 -1.44 -5.66
CA TYR A 204 22.01 -1.60 -4.88
C TYR A 204 21.79 -0.35 -4.07
N ASP A 205 20.54 0.04 -3.96
CA ASP A 205 20.17 0.99 -2.94
C ASP A 205 20.49 0.42 -1.55
N ILE A 206 20.87 1.32 -0.64
CA ILE A 206 21.33 1.01 0.71
C ILE A 206 20.27 1.33 1.76
N GLU A 207 19.04 1.54 1.33
CA GLU A 207 17.92 1.81 2.20
C GLU A 207 17.57 0.61 3.08
N PRO A 208 17.11 0.86 4.31
CA PRO A 208 16.53 -0.20 5.13
C PRO A 208 15.19 -0.64 4.49
N PRO A 209 14.79 -1.91 4.66
CA PRO A 209 13.51 -2.39 4.17
C PRO A 209 12.35 -1.53 4.67
N LEU A 210 11.38 -1.27 3.79
CA LEU A 210 10.21 -0.47 4.10
C LEU A 210 9.30 -1.22 5.11
N GLY A 211 8.67 -0.47 6.01
CA GLY A 211 7.77 -1.03 7.02
C GLY A 211 7.06 0.04 7.86
N PRO A 212 6.26 -0.36 8.87
CA PRO A 212 5.51 0.57 9.69
C PRO A 212 6.39 1.59 10.41
N GLY A 213 6.06 2.88 10.33
CA GLY A 213 6.85 3.97 10.90
C GLY A 213 8.16 4.26 10.16
N TYR A 214 8.29 3.81 8.92
CA TYR A 214 9.40 4.17 8.04
C TYR A 214 9.45 5.70 7.83
N VAL A 215 10.67 6.21 7.77
CA VAL A 215 10.94 7.61 7.44
C VAL A 215 12.02 7.58 6.39
N ASP A 216 11.68 8.06 5.19
CA ASP A 216 12.60 8.10 4.06
C ASP A 216 13.66 9.19 4.28
N LEU A 217 14.83 8.79 4.78
CA LEU A 217 15.96 9.67 5.09
C LEU A 217 17.17 9.43 4.19
N TYR A 218 17.05 8.56 3.19
CA TYR A 218 18.20 8.07 2.41
C TYR A 218 18.25 8.71 1.04
N ASN A 219 17.13 8.80 0.33
CA ASN A 219 17.09 9.43 -0.98
C ASN A 219 15.76 10.14 -1.34
N SER A 220 14.90 10.41 -0.35
CA SER A 220 13.63 11.16 -0.45
C SER A 220 13.62 12.47 -1.23
N GLY A 221 14.78 13.10 -1.46
CA GLY A 221 14.91 14.36 -2.19
C GLY A 221 13.89 15.41 -1.75
N CYS A 222 13.14 16.01 -2.67
CA CYS A 222 12.18 17.05 -2.33
C CYS A 222 10.91 16.56 -1.61
N ASP A 223 10.73 15.26 -1.42
CA ASP A 223 9.65 14.71 -0.59
C ASP A 223 10.04 14.66 0.91
N ASP A 224 11.31 14.96 1.26
CA ASP A 224 11.79 15.07 2.64
C ASP A 224 11.29 16.34 3.35
N GLU A 225 10.44 16.17 4.37
CA GLU A 225 9.94 17.29 5.18
C GLU A 225 10.98 17.88 6.14
N SER A 226 12.12 17.21 6.37
CA SER A 226 13.16 17.71 7.27
C SER A 226 14.02 18.83 6.65
N GLY A 227 13.92 19.01 5.32
CA GLY A 227 14.65 20.01 4.55
C GLY A 227 16.12 19.63 4.28
N THR A 228 16.49 18.37 4.48
CA THR A 228 17.84 17.87 4.14
C THR A 228 17.94 17.40 2.71
N TYR A 229 16.82 16.96 2.13
CA TYR A 229 16.65 16.53 0.75
C TYR A 229 17.77 15.57 0.31
N PRO A 230 17.86 14.38 0.93
CA PRO A 230 18.92 13.42 0.64
C PRO A 230 18.75 12.84 -0.77
N TYR A 231 19.85 12.45 -1.42
CA TYR A 231 19.85 11.95 -2.80
C TYR A 231 21.08 11.11 -3.12
N ILE A 232 20.99 10.32 -4.18
CA ILE A 232 22.07 9.49 -4.72
C ILE A 232 22.80 10.23 -5.85
N VAL A 233 24.13 10.10 -5.95
CA VAL A 233 24.91 10.67 -7.07
C VAL A 233 25.35 9.55 -8.02
N ALA A 234 24.62 9.36 -9.13
CA ALA A 234 24.83 8.25 -10.07
C ALA A 234 26.27 8.16 -10.61
N ASN A 235 26.89 9.31 -10.92
CA ASN A 235 28.24 9.35 -11.48
C ASN A 235 29.35 8.87 -10.51
N SER A 236 29.03 8.72 -9.21
CA SER A 236 29.96 8.15 -8.22
C SER A 236 30.05 6.62 -8.31
N PHE A 237 29.09 6.02 -8.99
CA PHE A 237 28.81 4.59 -8.98
C PHE A 237 28.96 3.98 -10.38
N GLY A 238 28.62 4.75 -11.41
CA GLY A 238 28.73 4.32 -12.81
C GLY A 238 30.17 4.05 -13.28
N THR A 239 30.33 3.08 -14.18
CA THR A 239 31.60 2.76 -14.84
C THR A 239 31.47 3.00 -16.33
N GLY A 240 32.42 3.71 -16.94
CA GLY A 240 32.41 3.92 -18.39
C GLY A 240 31.29 4.83 -18.92
N GLY A 241 30.59 5.56 -18.04
CA GLY A 241 29.47 6.42 -18.42
C GLY A 241 28.12 5.71 -18.43
N SER A 242 28.03 4.52 -17.84
CA SER A 242 26.78 3.84 -17.56
C SER A 242 26.64 3.49 -16.08
N LEU A 243 25.40 3.31 -15.63
CA LEU A 243 25.05 2.85 -14.29
C LEU A 243 23.89 1.85 -14.37
N ASP A 244 24.11 0.65 -13.85
CA ASP A 244 23.05 -0.30 -13.49
C ASP A 244 22.69 -0.09 -12.01
N PHE A 245 21.43 0.23 -11.75
CA PHE A 245 20.90 0.51 -10.42
C PHE A 245 19.74 -0.42 -10.11
N VAL A 246 19.77 -1.04 -8.93
CA VAL A 246 18.69 -1.82 -8.35
C VAL A 246 18.22 -1.04 -7.14
N GLY A 247 17.00 -0.55 -7.19
CA GLY A 247 16.35 0.12 -6.09
C GLY A 247 15.12 -0.64 -5.66
N ALA A 248 14.51 -0.14 -4.60
CA ALA A 248 13.23 -0.64 -4.18
C ALA A 248 12.39 0.53 -3.69
N SER A 249 11.09 0.45 -3.93
CA SER A 249 10.16 1.49 -3.55
C SER A 249 8.90 0.85 -3.00
N GLY A 250 7.93 1.64 -2.55
CA GLY A 250 6.67 1.11 -2.05
C GLY A 250 5.93 2.04 -1.13
N TRP A 251 5.15 1.44 -0.23
CA TRP A 251 4.20 2.12 0.64
C TRP A 251 4.35 1.60 2.06
N THR A 252 4.24 2.48 3.05
CA THR A 252 4.48 2.11 4.45
C THR A 252 3.26 2.40 5.30
N ASP A 253 3.13 3.63 5.78
CA ASP A 253 1.95 4.12 6.45
C ASP A 253 0.97 4.75 5.44
N PRO A 254 -0.32 4.92 5.77
CA PRO A 254 -1.29 5.50 4.85
C PRO A 254 -0.86 6.86 4.29
N GLY A 255 -0.71 6.93 2.96
CA GLY A 255 -0.25 8.12 2.23
C GLY A 255 1.26 8.36 2.29
N VAL A 256 2.04 7.47 2.91
CA VAL A 256 3.50 7.50 2.92
C VAL A 256 4.01 6.49 1.90
N TYR A 257 4.79 6.99 0.96
CA TYR A 257 5.43 6.22 -0.08
C TYR A 257 6.87 6.68 -0.21
N ASP A 258 7.70 5.79 -0.72
CA ASP A 258 9.14 5.96 -0.84
C ASP A 258 9.50 6.62 -2.17
N THR A 259 10.51 7.51 -2.18
CA THR A 259 10.91 8.22 -3.39
C THR A 259 12.42 8.28 -3.58
N ASP A 260 12.89 7.72 -4.69
CA ASP A 260 14.31 7.72 -4.98
C ASP A 260 14.73 8.91 -5.84
N TRP A 261 15.46 9.84 -5.24
CA TRP A 261 16.06 10.96 -5.95
C TRP A 261 17.51 10.70 -6.30
N ILE A 262 17.82 10.80 -7.59
CA ILE A 262 19.14 10.53 -8.14
C ILE A 262 19.62 11.74 -8.95
N PHE A 263 20.78 12.27 -8.58
CA PHE A 263 21.48 13.31 -9.32
C PHE A 263 22.44 12.71 -10.35
N CYS A 264 22.36 13.20 -11.58
CA CYS A 264 23.21 12.77 -12.69
C CYS A 264 23.86 13.97 -13.40
N LEU A 265 25.13 13.81 -13.76
CA LEU A 265 25.82 14.63 -14.75
C LEU A 265 25.83 13.90 -16.08
N VAL A 266 25.31 14.56 -17.11
CA VAL A 266 25.25 14.04 -18.48
C VAL A 266 26.63 14.17 -19.13
N GLY A 267 27.02 13.14 -19.85
CA GLY A 267 28.31 13.03 -20.51
C GLY A 267 28.48 13.98 -21.69
N PRO A 268 29.63 13.91 -22.38
CA PRO A 268 30.00 14.86 -23.43
C PRO A 268 29.08 14.87 -24.66
N THR A 269 28.26 13.83 -24.84
CA THR A 269 27.29 13.73 -25.93
C THR A 269 26.06 14.60 -25.68
N GLY A 270 25.81 15.02 -24.44
CA GLY A 270 24.57 15.69 -24.04
C GLY A 270 23.35 14.78 -24.12
N VAL A 271 23.52 13.46 -24.19
CA VAL A 271 22.42 12.51 -24.27
C VAL A 271 22.51 11.56 -23.09
N CYS A 272 21.42 11.45 -22.33
CA CYS A 272 21.24 10.46 -21.28
C CYS A 272 20.10 9.52 -21.70
N GLU A 273 20.40 8.23 -21.81
CA GLU A 273 19.39 7.20 -22.08
C GLU A 273 19.10 6.47 -20.78
N TRP A 274 17.81 6.26 -20.49
CA TRP A 274 17.36 5.57 -19.30
C TRP A 274 16.37 4.49 -19.69
N THR A 275 16.65 3.25 -19.31
CA THR A 275 15.70 2.14 -19.33
C THR A 275 15.38 1.69 -17.92
N MET A 276 14.14 1.29 -17.68
CA MET A 276 13.67 0.89 -16.35
C MET A 276 12.62 -0.20 -16.46
N ASP A 277 12.56 -1.05 -15.43
CA ASP A 277 11.48 -2.01 -15.23
C ASP A 277 11.22 -2.16 -13.72
N ALA A 278 10.00 -2.50 -13.34
CA ALA A 278 9.57 -2.55 -11.94
C ALA A 278 8.54 -3.64 -11.67
N GLU A 279 8.53 -4.13 -10.44
CA GLU A 279 7.57 -5.13 -9.96
C GLU A 279 6.13 -4.60 -9.83
N GLN A 280 6.00 -3.29 -9.69
CA GLN A 280 4.73 -2.55 -9.64
C GLN A 280 4.75 -1.39 -10.63
N GLU A 281 3.57 -0.86 -10.96
CA GLU A 281 3.48 0.34 -11.78
C GLU A 281 4.23 1.50 -11.10
N THR A 282 5.26 2.03 -11.78
CA THR A 282 6.20 2.99 -11.20
C THR A 282 6.44 4.15 -12.15
N TYR A 283 6.46 5.37 -11.62
CA TYR A 283 6.89 6.55 -12.37
C TYR A 283 8.41 6.65 -12.41
N GLY A 284 8.93 7.04 -13.57
CA GLY A 284 10.26 7.59 -13.72
C GLY A 284 10.20 8.99 -14.29
N PHE A 285 10.85 9.96 -13.63
CA PHE A 285 10.89 11.35 -14.08
C PHE A 285 12.32 11.81 -14.36
N PHE A 286 12.51 12.55 -15.46
CA PHE A 286 13.60 13.51 -15.55
C PHE A 286 13.11 14.87 -15.08
N LEU A 287 13.89 15.49 -14.20
CA LEU A 287 13.57 16.72 -13.50
C LEU A 287 14.69 17.74 -13.68
N ASP A 288 14.31 19.01 -13.74
CA ASP A 288 15.19 20.17 -13.57
C ASP A 288 14.73 20.96 -12.35
N PHE A 289 15.64 21.18 -11.41
CA PHE A 289 15.40 22.05 -10.26
C PHE A 289 16.71 22.55 -9.67
N ASP A 290 16.65 23.74 -9.07
CA ASP A 290 17.81 24.41 -8.46
C ASP A 290 17.98 23.95 -7.00
N TYR A 291 18.70 22.85 -6.78
CA TYR A 291 18.92 22.31 -5.43
C TYR A 291 19.57 23.35 -4.48
N PRO A 292 19.09 23.49 -3.22
CA PRO A 292 18.06 22.69 -2.53
C PRO A 292 16.64 23.30 -2.60
N ASN A 293 16.31 24.11 -3.61
CA ASN A 293 15.00 24.75 -3.72
C ASN A 293 13.96 23.81 -4.36
N CYS A 294 13.12 23.22 -3.52
CA CYS A 294 12.05 22.32 -3.94
C CYS A 294 10.75 23.04 -4.37
N ASP A 295 10.69 24.38 -4.33
CA ASP A 295 9.48 25.13 -4.73
C ASP A 295 9.26 25.15 -6.25
N ASP A 296 10.31 24.91 -7.04
CA ASP A 296 10.31 25.06 -8.51
C ASP A 296 10.85 23.80 -9.21
N VAL A 297 10.35 22.62 -8.85
CA VAL A 297 10.69 21.36 -9.55
C VAL A 297 9.96 21.29 -10.89
N VAL A 298 10.72 21.18 -11.98
CA VAL A 298 10.19 21.09 -13.35
C VAL A 298 10.35 19.66 -13.87
N VAL A 299 9.25 19.06 -14.34
CA VAL A 299 9.30 17.80 -15.07
C VAL A 299 9.76 18.06 -16.50
N LEU A 300 10.92 17.52 -16.87
CA LEU A 300 11.46 17.57 -18.23
C LEU A 300 10.81 16.52 -19.11
N ASP A 301 10.70 15.30 -18.60
CA ASP A 301 10.08 14.16 -19.27
C ASP A 301 9.68 13.10 -18.24
N GLN A 302 8.80 12.18 -18.61
CA GLN A 302 8.32 11.11 -17.73
C GLN A 302 8.05 9.81 -18.47
N MET A 303 8.19 8.70 -17.76
CA MET A 303 7.72 7.38 -18.18
C MET A 303 6.96 6.68 -17.05
N ILE A 304 6.15 5.71 -17.43
CA ILE A 304 5.52 4.73 -16.54
C ILE A 304 6.01 3.36 -16.99
N VAL A 305 6.46 2.55 -16.05
CA VAL A 305 6.91 1.16 -16.29
C VAL A 305 6.22 0.22 -15.32
N GLY A 306 6.31 -1.07 -15.59
CA GLY A 306 5.78 -2.11 -14.73
C GLY A 306 4.26 -2.31 -14.86
N PRO A 307 3.73 -3.40 -14.29
CA PRO A 307 4.47 -4.52 -13.71
C PRO A 307 5.21 -5.34 -14.80
N CYS A 308 6.54 -5.45 -14.72
CA CYS A 308 7.43 -6.22 -15.63
C CYS A 308 7.24 -5.85 -17.11
N GLU A 309 6.90 -4.59 -17.34
CA GLU A 309 6.79 -3.97 -18.63
C GLU A 309 7.86 -2.88 -18.71
N PRO A 310 9.05 -3.17 -19.26
CA PRO A 310 10.14 -2.24 -19.27
C PRO A 310 9.82 -1.04 -20.17
N GLY A 311 10.20 0.14 -19.71
CA GLY A 311 10.14 1.39 -20.46
C GLY A 311 11.51 1.99 -20.72
N SER A 312 11.53 2.98 -21.59
CA SER A 312 12.73 3.74 -21.89
C SER A 312 12.40 5.19 -22.18
N MET A 313 13.28 6.08 -21.77
CA MET A 313 13.22 7.49 -22.10
C MET A 313 14.61 8.04 -22.43
N THR A 314 14.65 9.15 -23.15
CA THR A 314 15.89 9.78 -23.59
C THR A 314 15.83 11.27 -23.32
N LEU A 315 16.79 11.76 -22.54
CA LEU A 315 17.02 13.18 -22.36
C LEU A 315 18.10 13.66 -23.32
N ILE A 316 17.83 14.77 -24.00
CA ILE A 316 18.81 15.48 -24.81
C ILE A 316 19.06 16.83 -24.17
N GLU A 317 20.17 16.94 -23.47
CA GLU A 317 20.66 18.19 -22.92
C GLU A 317 21.26 19.08 -24.01
N SER A 318 21.04 20.38 -23.85
CA SER A 318 21.55 21.37 -24.81
C SER A 318 23.07 21.60 -24.69
N GLU A 319 23.66 21.26 -23.54
CA GLU A 319 25.09 21.45 -23.25
C GLU A 319 25.75 20.19 -22.65
N PRO A 320 26.89 19.74 -23.19
CA PRO A 320 27.71 18.69 -22.59
C PRO A 320 28.07 19.00 -21.13
N GLY A 321 27.85 18.05 -20.22
CA GLY A 321 28.10 18.25 -18.78
C GLY A 321 26.92 18.86 -18.00
N GLY A 322 25.76 19.02 -18.64
CA GLY A 322 24.51 19.39 -17.96
C GLY A 322 24.15 18.43 -16.83
N SER A 323 23.42 18.93 -15.84
CA SER A 323 22.89 18.13 -14.74
C SER A 323 21.42 17.82 -14.94
N VAL A 324 21.01 16.63 -14.57
CA VAL A 324 19.60 16.24 -14.49
C VAL A 324 19.33 15.53 -13.18
N TRP A 325 18.12 15.74 -12.65
CA TRP A 325 17.60 15.01 -11.52
C TRP A 325 16.65 13.92 -11.99
N ILE A 326 16.69 12.78 -11.34
CA ILE A 326 15.76 11.67 -11.56
C ILE A 326 14.97 11.48 -10.29
N LYS A 327 13.67 11.22 -10.43
CA LYS A 327 12.82 10.71 -9.37
C LYS A 327 12.20 9.39 -9.83
N ILE A 328 12.28 8.37 -8.97
CA ILE A 328 11.58 7.10 -9.12
C ILE A 328 10.62 6.97 -7.95
N CYS A 329 9.35 6.65 -8.21
CA CYS A 329 8.36 6.50 -7.16
C CYS A 329 7.13 5.71 -7.65
N PRO A 330 6.29 5.16 -6.76
CA PRO A 330 5.05 4.52 -7.17
C PRO A 330 4.08 5.50 -7.84
N THR A 331 3.14 4.98 -8.65
CA THR A 331 2.21 5.84 -9.38
C THR A 331 1.06 6.41 -8.55
N GLY A 332 0.89 5.93 -7.32
CA GLY A 332 -0.12 6.40 -6.38
C GLY A 332 0.43 6.51 -4.96
N ILE A 333 -0.23 7.32 -4.14
CA ILE A 333 0.10 7.49 -2.71
C ILE A 333 -0.32 6.30 -1.84
N ASN A 334 -1.12 5.39 -2.41
CA ASN A 334 -1.59 4.16 -1.77
C ASN A 334 -1.20 2.98 -2.65
N PRO A 335 -0.92 1.81 -2.05
CA PRO A 335 -0.63 0.60 -2.81
C PRO A 335 -1.81 0.23 -3.72
N PRO A 336 -1.55 -0.38 -4.89
CA PRO A 336 -2.62 -0.93 -5.72
C PRO A 336 -3.32 -2.07 -4.97
N ALA A 337 -4.58 -2.33 -5.33
CA ALA A 337 -5.32 -3.44 -4.75
C ALA A 337 -4.59 -4.77 -5.03
N GLY A 338 -4.59 -5.68 -4.04
CA GLY A 338 -3.85 -6.94 -4.08
C GLY A 338 -2.36 -6.83 -3.77
N PHE A 339 -1.78 -5.62 -3.65
CA PHE A 339 -0.40 -5.47 -3.21
C PHE A 339 -0.26 -5.86 -1.74
N PHE A 340 0.66 -6.78 -1.46
CA PHE A 340 0.95 -7.24 -0.12
C PHE A 340 2.40 -6.94 0.27
N GLY A 341 2.59 -6.46 1.50
CA GLY A 341 3.87 -6.00 2.01
C GLY A 341 4.01 -4.49 1.91
N TYR A 342 5.25 -4.01 1.92
CA TYR A 342 5.56 -2.58 1.96
C TYR A 342 6.44 -2.14 0.79
N GLN A 343 7.05 -3.08 0.07
CA GLN A 343 8.15 -2.83 -0.84
C GLN A 343 8.04 -3.70 -2.08
N TYR A 344 8.47 -3.16 -3.21
CA TYR A 344 8.67 -3.86 -4.48
C TYR A 344 10.00 -3.41 -5.10
N ASP A 345 10.60 -4.27 -5.91
CA ASP A 345 11.89 -3.98 -6.53
C ASP A 345 11.74 -3.30 -7.90
N TYR A 346 12.74 -2.52 -8.29
CA TYR A 346 12.89 -2.03 -9.65
C TYR A 346 14.35 -2.03 -10.09
N VAL A 347 14.55 -2.02 -11.40
CA VAL A 347 15.86 -1.86 -12.05
C VAL A 347 15.86 -0.65 -12.94
N ALA A 348 16.94 0.10 -12.91
CA ALA A 348 17.19 1.22 -13.79
C ALA A 348 18.59 1.09 -14.42
N HIS A 349 18.67 1.33 -15.72
CA HIS A 349 19.91 1.37 -16.46
C HIS A 349 20.06 2.73 -17.14
N PHE A 350 21.15 3.41 -16.84
CA PHE A 350 21.49 4.72 -17.39
C PHE A 350 22.71 4.61 -18.29
N GLU A 351 22.66 5.23 -19.46
CA GLU A 351 23.80 5.42 -20.36
C GLU A 351 24.00 6.90 -20.70
N GLY A 352 25.23 7.23 -21.10
CA GLY A 352 25.58 8.59 -21.49
C GLY A 352 25.89 9.50 -20.30
N LEU A 353 26.16 8.94 -19.12
CA LEU A 353 26.61 9.68 -17.94
C LEU A 353 28.06 10.16 -18.10
N LEU A 354 28.38 11.27 -17.44
CA LEU A 354 29.77 11.74 -17.33
C LEU A 354 30.61 10.71 -16.56
N SER A 355 31.65 10.18 -17.23
CA SER A 355 32.56 9.20 -16.65
C SER A 355 33.76 9.86 -15.97
N GLY A 356 34.27 9.22 -14.92
CA GLY A 356 35.57 9.56 -14.35
C GLY A 356 35.61 10.81 -13.49
N LEU A 357 34.59 11.04 -12.64
CA LEU A 357 34.75 11.95 -11.49
C LEU A 357 35.86 11.39 -10.60
N SER A 358 37.11 11.78 -10.86
CA SER A 358 38.22 11.43 -10.00
C SER A 358 38.00 12.15 -8.68
N THR A 359 37.61 11.42 -7.64
CA THR A 359 37.76 11.92 -6.28
C THR A 359 39.25 12.00 -6.01
N GLU A 360 39.87 13.16 -6.31
CA GLU A 360 41.19 13.42 -5.77
C GLU A 360 41.05 13.41 -4.25
N SER A 361 41.56 12.37 -3.60
CA SER A 361 41.69 12.36 -2.14
C SER A 361 42.58 13.54 -1.73
N ILE A 362 41.95 14.63 -1.29
CA ILE A 362 42.65 15.77 -0.72
C ILE A 362 42.91 15.42 0.73
N THR A 363 44.17 15.19 1.06
CA THR A 363 44.62 15.04 2.46
C THR A 363 44.24 16.29 3.26
N LEU A 364 43.86 16.13 4.53
CA LEU A 364 43.51 17.25 5.42
C LEU A 364 44.55 18.38 5.44
N ASP A 365 45.82 18.04 5.21
CA ASP A 365 46.94 19.00 5.15
C ASP A 365 46.87 19.92 3.93
N LYS A 366 46.39 19.43 2.78
CA LYS A 366 46.10 20.26 1.60
C LYS A 366 44.94 21.22 1.88
N VAL A 367 43.89 20.77 2.58
CA VAL A 367 42.76 21.64 2.98
C VAL A 367 43.24 22.77 3.89
N LYS A 368 44.04 22.45 4.92
CA LYS A 368 44.59 23.45 5.85
C LYS A 368 45.50 24.47 5.17
N SER A 369 46.12 24.12 4.05
CA SER A 369 46.98 25.03 3.28
C SER A 369 46.22 26.09 2.48
N LEU A 370 44.93 25.89 2.22
CA LEU A 370 44.08 26.85 1.49
C LEU A 370 43.59 28.01 2.37
N TYR A 371 43.70 27.88 3.69
CA TYR A 371 43.30 28.90 4.67
C TYR A 371 44.49 29.63 5.31
N ARG A 372 45.62 29.72 4.59
CA ARG A 372 46.87 30.36 5.03
C ARG A 372 47.27 31.56 4.15
#